data_AF-X5HK93-F1
#
_entry.id   AF-X5HK93-F1
#
_cell.length_a   1.000
_cell.length_b   1.000
_cell.length_c   1.000
_cell.angle_alpha   90.00
_cell.angle_beta   90.00
_cell.angle_gamma   90.00
#
_symmetry.space_group_name_H-M   'P 1'
#
loop_
_entity.id
_entity.type
_entity.pdbx_description
1 polymer ?
#
loop_
_entity_poly.entity_id
_entity_poly.type
_entity_poly.pdbx_seq_one_letter_code
_entity_poly.pdbx_strand_id
1 'polypeptide(L)'
;MQETERGLYLKGQIITEVKQGYEAYKLLQSGVLNGLSIGYILKDYRLDKATGTRIITAVKLIEVSLVTFPANEMNMQGSVQ
;
A
#
# COMPACT_ATOMS: atom_id res chain seq x y z
N MET A 1 1.80 10.55 6.67
CA MET A 1 0.72 9.60 6.36
C MET A 1 -0.55 10.13 6.97
N GLN A 2 -1.65 10.18 6.23
CA GLN A 2 -2.90 10.79 6.67
C GLN A 2 -4.08 9.99 6.15
N GLU A 3 -5.02 9.66 7.03
CA GLU A 3 -6.29 9.06 6.60
C GLU A 3 -7.15 10.12 5.90
N THR A 4 -7.76 9.74 4.79
CA THR A 4 -8.66 10.60 4.01
C THR A 4 -9.97 9.86 3.75
N GLU A 5 -10.99 10.55 3.26
CA GLU A 5 -12.27 9.92 2.89
C GLU A 5 -12.13 8.84 1.79
N ARG A 6 -11.03 8.88 1.02
CA ARG A 6 -10.74 7.90 -0.05
C ARG A 6 -9.79 6.78 0.40
N GLY A 7 -9.35 6.81 1.66
CA GLY A 7 -8.37 5.89 2.23
C GLY A 7 -7.06 6.58 2.61
N LEU A 8 -6.00 5.78 2.70
CA LEU A 8 -4.75 6.21 3.30
C LEU A 8 -3.83 6.96 2.34
N TYR A 9 -3.57 8.25 2.60
CA TYR A 9 -2.62 9.05 1.85
C TYR A 9 -1.19 8.90 2.38
N LEU A 10 -0.27 8.63 1.48
CA LEU A 10 1.16 8.50 1.71
C LEU A 10 1.92 9.44 0.78
N LYS A 11 2.97 10.07 1.31
CA LYS A 11 3.94 10.84 0.54
C LYS A 11 5.33 10.38 0.93
N GLY A 12 6.15 10.08 -0.06
CA GLY A 12 7.53 9.63 0.11
C GLY A 12 8.41 10.11 -1.04
N GLN A 13 9.68 9.76 -0.98
CA GLN A 13 10.67 10.07 -2.01
C GLN A 13 11.43 8.80 -2.37
N ILE A 14 11.70 8.62 -3.66
CA ILE A 14 12.60 7.56 -4.15
C ILE A 14 13.98 8.17 -4.33
N ILE A 15 14.98 7.55 -3.71
CA ILE A 15 16.39 7.92 -3.87
C ILE A 15 16.89 7.33 -5.19
N THR A 16 17.04 8.16 -6.23
CA THR A 16 17.40 7.71 -7.58
C THR A 16 18.91 7.62 -7.83
N GLU A 17 19.71 8.07 -6.87
CA GLU A 17 21.18 8.01 -6.90
C GLU A 17 21.69 6.57 -6.76
N VAL A 18 20.87 5.68 -6.20
CA VAL A 18 21.15 4.25 -6.12
C VAL A 18 20.47 3.50 -7.27
N LYS A 19 21.16 2.53 -7.85
CA LYS A 19 20.68 1.75 -9.01
C LYS A 19 19.26 1.21 -8.81
N GLN A 20 18.99 0.62 -7.63
CA GLN A 20 17.69 0.03 -7.31
C GLN A 20 16.56 1.06 -7.30
N GLY A 21 16.80 2.26 -6.75
CA GLY A 21 15.81 3.33 -6.72
C GLY A 21 15.58 3.94 -8.11
N TYR A 22 16.64 4.08 -8.92
CA TYR A 22 16.51 4.50 -10.31
C TYR A 22 15.68 3.51 -11.14
N GLU A 23 15.94 2.21 -11.02
CA GLU A 23 15.17 1.16 -11.71
C GLU A 23 13.70 1.17 -11.27
N ALA A 24 13.44 1.25 -9.96
CA ALA A 24 12.08 1.34 -9.42
C ALA A 24 11.33 2.56 -9.95
N TYR A 25 12.00 3.73 -10.03
CA TYR A 25 11.44 4.94 -10.60
C TYR A 25 11.07 4.79 -12.08
N LYS A 26 11.94 4.15 -12.88
CA LYS A 26 11.64 3.87 -14.30
C LYS A 26 10.47 2.90 -14.47
N LEU A 27 10.36 1.89 -13.61
CA LEU A 27 9.25 0.94 -13.61
C LEU A 27 7.92 1.57 -13.18
N LEU A 28 7.97 2.55 -12.27
CA LEU A 28 6.80 3.37 -11.92
C LEU A 28 6.37 4.24 -13.10
N GLN A 29 7.31 4.94 -13.75
CA GLN A 29 6.99 5.76 -14.93
C GLN A 29 6.40 4.94 -16.08
N SER A 30 6.83 3.69 -16.26
CA SER A 30 6.27 2.79 -17.28
C SER A 30 4.94 2.14 -16.88
N GLY A 31 4.48 2.33 -15.63
CA GLY A 31 3.24 1.74 -15.11
C GLY A 31 3.33 0.25 -14.76
N VAL A 32 4.51 -0.37 -14.87
CA VAL A 32 4.74 -1.77 -14.48
C VAL A 32 4.70 -1.93 -12.96
N LEU A 33 5.18 -0.92 -12.23
CA LEU A 33 4.86 -0.75 -10.81
C LEU A 33 3.75 0.30 -10.73
N ASN A 34 2.62 -0.05 -10.14
CA ASN A 34 1.47 0.84 -10.01
C ASN A 34 0.66 0.61 -8.71
N GLY A 35 1.10 -0.34 -7.88
CA GLY A 35 0.48 -0.69 -6.63
C GLY A 35 1.38 -0.40 -5.44
N LEU A 36 0.73 -0.26 -4.28
CA LEU A 36 1.40 -0.26 -2.98
C LEU A 36 0.93 -1.47 -2.19
N SER A 37 1.87 -2.12 -1.51
CA SER A 37 1.59 -3.09 -0.46
C SER A 37 1.94 -2.47 0.89
N ILE A 38 1.13 -2.77 1.91
CA ILE A 38 1.35 -2.26 3.27
C ILE A 38 1.51 -3.45 4.19
N GLY A 39 2.71 -3.60 4.76
CA GLY A 39 2.97 -4.50 5.86
C GLY A 39 2.40 -3.94 7.17
N TYR A 40 1.56 -4.73 7.84
CA TYR A 40 0.98 -4.35 9.13
C TYR A 40 0.93 -5.52 10.11
N ILE A 41 0.85 -5.18 11.40
CA ILE A 41 0.61 -6.14 12.48
C ILE A 41 -0.82 -5.94 12.96
N LEU A 42 -1.60 -7.02 12.96
CA LEU A 42 -2.96 -7.02 13.49
C LEU A 42 -2.94 -6.74 15.00
N LYS A 43 -3.73 -5.77 15.45
CA LYS A 43 -3.90 -5.44 16.88
C LYS A 43 -5.25 -5.88 17.39
N ASP A 44 -6.29 -5.70 16.60
CA ASP A 44 -7.63 -6.14 16.93
C ASP A 44 -8.44 -6.43 15.66
N TYR A 45 -9.41 -7.35 15.78
CA TYR A 45 -10.34 -7.70 14.73
C TYR A 45 -11.61 -8.33 15.30
N ARG A 46 -12.68 -8.28 14.52
CA ARG A 46 -13.91 -9.04 14.77
C ARG A 46 -14.24 -9.91 13.57
N LEU A 47 -14.92 -11.03 13.82
CA LEU A 47 -15.48 -11.87 12.75
C LEU A 47 -16.93 -11.48 12.53
N ASP A 48 -17.30 -11.15 11.30
CA ASP A 48 -18.69 -11.12 10.89
C ASP A 48 -19.18 -12.57 10.79
N LYS A 49 -20.08 -12.97 11.70
CA LYS A 49 -20.58 -14.35 11.75
C LYS A 49 -21.54 -14.67 10.61
N ALA A 50 -22.17 -13.67 10.01
CA ALA A 50 -23.12 -13.87 8.91
C ALA A 50 -22.37 -14.14 7.59
N THR A 51 -21.26 -13.44 7.36
CA THR A 51 -20.49 -13.56 6.12
C THR A 51 -19.19 -14.37 6.26
N GLY A 52 -18.76 -14.66 7.49
CA GLY A 52 -17.45 -15.25 7.78
C GLY A 52 -16.27 -14.29 7.58
N THR A 53 -16.52 -13.02 7.28
CA THR A 53 -15.48 -12.04 6.97
C THR A 53 -14.76 -11.56 8.23
N ARG A 54 -13.43 -11.52 8.20
CA ARG A 54 -12.63 -10.86 9.25
C ARG A 54 -12.61 -9.35 9.00
N ILE A 55 -13.19 -8.59 9.93
CA ILE A 55 -13.16 -7.13 9.94
C ILE A 55 -12.04 -6.70 10.88
N ILE A 56 -11.02 -6.08 10.31
CA ILE A 56 -9.87 -5.56 11.05
C ILE A 56 -10.27 -4.22 11.67
N THR A 57 -10.19 -4.11 13.00
CA THR A 57 -10.60 -2.91 13.75
C THR A 57 -9.41 -2.07 14.20
N ALA A 58 -8.24 -2.69 14.39
CA ALA A 58 -7.01 -1.98 14.70
C ALA A 58 -5.78 -2.70 14.13
N VAL A 59 -4.86 -1.92 13.57
CA VAL A 59 -3.56 -2.38 13.07
C VAL A 59 -2.45 -1.43 13.46
N LYS A 60 -1.23 -1.96 13.52
CA LYS A 60 0.00 -1.16 13.51
C LYS A 60 0.61 -1.26 12.12
N LEU A 61 0.68 -0.16 11.39
CA LEU A 61 1.37 -0.11 10.10
C LEU A 61 2.89 -0.09 10.32
N ILE A 62 3.61 -0.81 9.48
CA ILE A 62 5.06 -1.01 9.63
C ILE A 62 5.82 -0.49 8.41
N GLU A 63 5.41 -0.87 7.20
CA GLU A 63 6.13 -0.53 5.98
C GLU A 63 5.18 -0.36 4.79
N VAL A 64 5.71 0.24 3.73
CA VAL A 64 5.06 0.33 2.43
C VAL A 64 6.07 -0.05 1.35
N SER A 65 5.65 -0.94 0.46
CA SER A 65 6.46 -1.44 -0.65
C SER A 65 5.78 -1.20 -2.00
N LEU A 66 6.57 -0.90 -3.03
CA LEU A 66 6.10 -0.81 -4.42
C LEU A 66 5.87 -2.21 -4.98
N VAL A 67 4.72 -2.47 -5.59
CA VAL A 67 4.36 -3.77 -6.16
C VAL A 67 3.68 -3.62 -7.53
N THR A 68 3.78 -4.66 -8.36
CA THR A 68 3.02 -4.78 -9.61
C THR A 68 1.60 -5.25 -9.36
N PHE A 69 1.38 -6.10 -8.36
CA PHE A 69 0.08 -6.67 -8.02
C PHE A 69 -0.23 -6.38 -6.54
N PRO A 70 -1.14 -5.44 -6.24
CA PRO A 70 -1.56 -5.19 -4.86
C PRO A 70 -2.42 -6.36 -4.36
N ALA A 71 -2.31 -6.68 -3.07
CA ALA A 71 -3.11 -7.74 -2.46
C ALA A 71 -4.62 -7.42 -2.36
N ASN A 72 -5.00 -6.15 -2.51
CA ASN A 72 -6.38 -5.69 -2.53
C ASN A 72 -6.63 -4.84 -3.78
N GLU A 73 -7.34 -5.40 -4.75
CA GLU A 73 -7.65 -4.73 -6.03
C GLU A 73 -8.50 -3.46 -5.85
N MET A 74 -9.30 -3.35 -4.79
CA MET A 74 -10.13 -2.17 -4.54
C MET A 74 -9.35 -0.93 -4.04
N ASN A 75 -8.08 -1.10 -3.64
CA ASN A 75 -7.23 -0.01 -3.14
C ASN A 75 -6.25 0.54 -4.20
N MET A 76 -6.56 0.36 -5.49
CA MET A 76 -5.75 0.73 -6.66
C MET A 76 -5.60 2.26 -6.91
N GLN A 77 -5.53 3.10 -5.88
CA GLN A 77 -5.29 4.54 -6.04
C GLN A 77 -4.02 4.98 -5.30
N GLY A 78 -2.88 4.52 -5.80
CA GLY A 78 -1.58 5.07 -5.45
C GLY A 78 -0.94 5.71 -6.68
N SER A 79 -0.99 7.04 -6.79
CA SER A 79 -0.17 7.77 -7.76
C SER A 79 1.15 8.15 -7.10
N VAL A 80 2.25 7.51 -7.53
CA VAL A 80 3.60 8.01 -7.21
C VAL A 80 3.91 9.11 -8.22
N GLN A 81 3.82 10.37 -7.79
CA GLN A 81 4.31 11.52 -8.56
C GLN A 81 5.82 11.68 -8.35
#